data_AF-A0AA43F3K5-F1
#
_entry.id   AF-A0AA43F3K5-F1
#
_cell.length_a   1.000
_cell.length_b   1.000
_cell.length_c   1.000
_cell.angle_alpha   90.00
_cell.angle_beta   90.00
_cell.angle_gamma   90.00
#
_symmetry.space_group_name_H-M   'P 1'
#
loop_
_entity.id
_entity.type
_entity.pdbx_description
1 polymer ?
#
loop_
_entity_poly.entity_id
_entity_poly.type
_entity_poly.pdbx_seq_one_letter_code
_entity_poly.pdbx_strand_id
1 'polypeptide(L)'
;TFKSKGRTRIYRATRGGPQRHFCPKCGSALWLWDRRWPDWIYPFASAIDTPLPAPKERFHVGLDWKASWVRVPSGPREKRFREFSRESIVDWHRKRGLTR
;
A
#
# COMPACT_ATOMS: atom_id res chain seq x y z
N THR A 1 17.10 12.92 1.99
CA THR A 1 15.85 12.80 2.77
C THR A 1 14.70 13.33 1.94
N PHE A 2 13.65 12.53 1.70
CA PHE A 2 12.45 13.00 1.00
C PHE A 2 11.82 14.18 1.76
N LYS A 3 11.57 15.29 1.07
CA LYS A 3 10.92 16.48 1.63
C LYS A 3 9.49 16.57 1.08
N SER A 4 8.49 16.27 1.90
CA SER A 4 7.08 16.48 1.55
C SER A 4 6.63 17.90 1.91
N LYS A 5 5.94 18.60 1.00
CA LYS A 5 5.18 19.82 1.33
C LYS A 5 3.84 19.40 1.97
N GLY A 6 3.48 20.01 3.10
CA GLY A 6 2.22 19.73 3.81
C GLY A 6 2.39 19.29 5.26
N ARG A 7 1.27 19.21 6.01
CA ARG A 7 1.25 18.88 7.44
C ARG A 7 1.04 17.38 7.65
N THR A 8 2.08 16.57 7.41
CA THR A 8 2.08 15.15 7.83
C THR A 8 3.05 14.95 9.00
N ARG A 9 2.74 13.98 9.86
CA ARG A 9 3.73 13.40 10.79
C ARG A 9 4.24 12.09 10.22
N ILE A 10 5.45 11.72 10.62
CA ILE A 10 6.20 10.60 10.04
C ILE A 10 6.51 9.59 11.12
N TYR A 11 6.04 8.35 10.93
CA TYR A 11 6.53 7.20 11.67
C TYR A 11 7.64 6.51 10.86
N ARG A 12 8.78 6.25 11.50
CA ARG A 12 9.92 5.54 10.90
C ARG A 12 10.11 4.23 11.64
N ALA A 13 10.03 3.10 10.93
CA ALA A 13 10.32 1.81 11.54
C ALA A 13 11.81 1.73 11.90
N THR A 14 12.11 1.19 13.09
CA THR A 14 13.46 1.11 13.68
C THR A 14 14.48 0.36 12.83
N ARG A 15 14.05 -0.55 11.95
CA ARG A 15 14.92 -1.36 11.07
C ARG A 15 14.98 -0.87 9.61
N GLY A 16 14.88 0.44 9.38
CA GLY A 16 15.00 1.00 8.03
C GLY A 16 13.83 0.69 7.10
N GLY A 17 12.65 0.43 7.66
CA GLY A 17 11.41 0.27 6.89
C GLY A 17 10.88 1.59 6.34
N PRO A 18 9.76 1.56 5.60
CA PRO A 18 9.19 2.74 4.97
C PRO A 18 8.79 3.81 6.00
N GLN A 19 8.88 5.07 5.59
CA GLN A 19 8.29 6.20 6.27
C GLN A 19 6.78 6.15 6.08
N ARG A 20 6.02 6.13 7.17
CA ARG A 20 4.56 6.18 7.15
C ARG A 20 4.11 7.60 7.44
N HIS A 21 3.48 8.24 6.46
CA HIS A 21 2.99 9.60 6.58
C HIS A 21 1.50 9.58 6.94
N PHE A 22 1.16 10.29 8.01
CA PHE A 22 -0.19 10.31 8.57
C PHE A 22 -0.63 11.71 8.99
N CYS A 23 -1.95 11.90 9.12
CA CYS A 23 -2.54 13.15 9.56
C CYS A 23 -2.26 13.39 11.06
N PRO A 24 -1.65 14.52 11.46
CA PRO A 24 -1.34 14.81 12.86
C PRO A 24 -2.59 15.03 13.74
N LYS A 25 -3.75 15.32 13.15
CA LYS A 25 -4.97 15.64 13.89
C LYS A 25 -5.78 14.39 14.25
N CYS A 26 -5.91 13.46 13.29
CA CYS A 26 -6.80 12.30 13.44
C CYS A 26 -6.08 10.95 13.27
N GLY A 27 -4.79 10.93 12.94
CA GLY A 27 -4.03 9.69 12.78
C GLY A 27 -4.24 8.93 11.47
N SER A 28 -5.09 9.42 10.55
CA SER A 28 -5.35 8.75 9.26
C SER A 28 -4.07 8.51 8.47
N ALA A 29 -3.90 7.28 7.97
CA ALA A 29 -2.79 6.92 7.09
C ALA A 29 -3.00 7.53 5.70
N LEU A 30 -2.00 8.24 5.18
CA LEU A 30 -2.12 9.00 3.93
C LEU A 30 -1.29 8.36 2.81
N TRP A 31 0.01 8.16 3.05
CA TRP A 31 0.91 7.54 2.07
C TRP A 31 2.18 7.02 2.74
N LEU A 32 2.94 6.22 1.99
CA LEU A 32 4.23 5.68 2.39
C LEU A 32 5.33 6.12 1.42
N TRP A 33 6.55 6.24 1.91
CA TRP A 33 7.76 6.41 1.10
C TRP A 33 8.89 5.56 1.65
N ASP A 34 9.71 4.99 0.79
CA ASP A 34 10.84 4.16 1.19
C ASP A 34 12.10 4.59 0.43
N ARG A 35 13.21 4.74 1.15
CA ARG A 35 14.48 5.16 0.55
C ARG A 35 15.02 4.16 -0.47
N ARG A 36 14.63 2.89 -0.36
CA ARG A 36 15.01 1.83 -1.31
C ARG A 36 14.38 2.02 -2.69
N TRP A 37 13.26 2.74 -2.77
CA TRP A 37 12.56 3.07 -4.02
C TRP A 37 12.24 4.56 -4.04
N PRO A 38 13.27 5.42 -4.17
CA PRO A 38 13.15 6.86 -3.90
C PRO A 38 12.20 7.58 -4.85
N ASP A 39 11.99 7.03 -6.05
CA ASP A 39 11.14 7.59 -7.11
C ASP A 39 9.64 7.31 -6.91
N TRP A 40 9.27 6.54 -5.88
CA TRP A 40 7.89 6.08 -5.68
C TRP A 40 7.28 6.63 -4.39
N ILE A 41 5.99 6.97 -4.47
CA ILE A 41 5.11 7.18 -3.32
C ILE A 41 3.98 6.16 -3.38
N TYR A 42 3.54 5.68 -2.22
CA TYR A 42 2.48 4.67 -2.13
C TYR A 42 1.29 5.24 -1.36
N PRO A 43 0.31 5.86 -2.04
CA PRO A 43 -0.88 6.40 -1.38
C PRO A 43 -1.81 5.30 -0.90
N PHE A 44 -2.52 5.56 0.20
CA PHE A 44 -3.66 4.74 0.60
C PHE A 44 -4.90 5.16 -0.20
N ALA A 45 -5.69 4.20 -0.66
CA ALA A 45 -6.95 4.47 -1.39
C ALA A 45 -7.92 5.35 -0.57
N SER A 46 -7.91 5.23 0.76
CA SER A 46 -8.70 6.06 1.68
C SER A 46 -8.29 7.54 1.73
N ALA A 47 -7.16 7.90 1.14
CA ALA A 47 -6.65 9.27 1.06
C ALA A 47 -6.88 9.90 -0.34
N ILE A 48 -7.61 9.21 -1.23
CA ILE A 48 -7.99 9.70 -2.55
C ILE A 48 -9.45 10.13 -2.48
N ASP A 49 -9.71 11.41 -2.69
CA ASP A 49 -11.05 12.02 -2.55
C ASP A 49 -11.88 11.95 -3.84
N THR A 50 -11.33 11.33 -4.89
CA THR A 50 -12.07 11.07 -6.15
C THR A 50 -12.64 9.65 -6.15
N PRO A 51 -13.76 9.42 -6.86
CA PRO A 51 -14.27 8.07 -7.06
C PRO A 51 -13.21 7.15 -7.68
N LEU A 52 -12.87 6.08 -6.95
CA LEU A 52 -11.98 5.04 -7.45
C LEU A 52 -12.81 3.89 -8.05
N PRO A 53 -12.39 3.32 -9.19
CA PRO A 53 -13.06 2.16 -9.75
C PRO A 53 -12.89 0.95 -8.83
N ALA A 54 -13.87 0.04 -8.86
CA ALA A 54 -13.70 -1.26 -8.22
C ALA A 54 -12.51 -2.00 -8.85
N PRO A 55 -11.60 -2.57 -8.06
CA PRO A 55 -10.45 -3.29 -8.60
C PRO A 55 -10.91 -4.58 -9.31
N LYS A 56 -10.33 -4.86 -10.48
CA LYS A 56 -10.62 -6.10 -11.24
C LYS A 56 -10.15 -7.37 -10.52
N GLU A 57 -9.24 -7.24 -9.56
CA GLU A 57 -8.74 -8.31 -8.70
C GLU A 57 -8.07 -7.71 -7.46
N ARG A 58 -7.97 -8.50 -6.39
CA ARG A 58 -7.36 -8.08 -5.11
C ARG A 58 -6.30 -9.06 -4.67
N PHE A 59 -5.17 -8.53 -4.23
CA PHE A 59 -4.07 -9.32 -3.65
C PHE A 59 -4.09 -9.16 -2.13
N HIS A 60 -4.27 -10.26 -1.43
CA HIS A 60 -4.14 -10.36 0.02
C HIS A 60 -2.76 -10.92 0.34
N VAL A 61 -1.84 -10.05 0.77
CA VAL A 61 -0.44 -10.38 1.06
C VAL A 61 -0.18 -10.35 2.57
N GLY A 62 0.84 -11.08 3.02
CA GLY A 62 1.23 -11.14 4.43
C GLY A 62 0.23 -11.90 5.30
N LEU A 63 -0.46 -12.89 4.75
CA LEU A 63 -1.45 -13.68 5.47
C LEU A 63 -0.87 -14.50 6.63
N ASP A 64 0.42 -14.81 6.63
CA ASP A 64 1.07 -15.50 7.75
C ASP A 64 1.27 -14.57 8.96
N TRP A 65 1.24 -13.24 8.74
CA TRP A 65 1.39 -12.23 9.80
C TRP A 65 0.09 -11.52 10.14
N LYS A 66 -1.03 -11.88 9.50
CA LYS A 66 -2.33 -11.28 9.83
C LYS A 66 -2.74 -11.67 11.25
N ALA A 67 -3.46 -10.79 11.94
CA ALA A 67 -4.09 -11.18 13.19
C ALA A 67 -5.15 -12.28 12.96
N SER A 68 -5.31 -13.19 13.93
CA SER A 68 -6.18 -14.36 13.80
C SER A 68 -7.63 -13.99 13.48
N TRP A 69 -8.14 -12.90 14.08
CA TRP A 69 -9.50 -12.40 13.90
C TRP A 69 -9.80 -11.72 12.55
N VAL A 70 -8.78 -11.44 11.73
CA VAL A 70 -9.00 -10.81 10.41
C VAL A 70 -9.60 -11.84 9.45
N ARG A 71 -10.83 -11.57 8.98
CA ARG A 71 -11.48 -12.32 7.90
C ARG A 71 -10.92 -11.88 6.55
N VAL A 72 -10.54 -12.85 5.72
CA VAL A 72 -9.98 -12.59 4.38
C VAL A 72 -11.01 -13.01 3.33
N PRO A 73 -11.45 -12.10 2.44
CA PRO A 73 -12.36 -12.42 1.34
C PRO A 73 -11.88 -13.61 0.50
N SER A 74 -12.81 -14.44 0.02
CA SER A 74 -12.59 -15.52 -0.94
C SER A 74 -13.33 -15.23 -2.24
N GLY A 75 -12.84 -15.83 -3.33
CA GLY A 75 -13.50 -15.76 -4.63
C GLY A 75 -12.51 -15.82 -5.78
N PRO A 76 -13.00 -15.91 -7.03
CA PRO A 76 -12.15 -16.06 -8.22
C PRO A 76 -11.19 -14.87 -8.44
N ARG A 77 -11.57 -13.69 -7.92
CA ARG A 77 -10.81 -12.43 -8.01
C ARG A 77 -9.95 -12.13 -6.77
N GLU A 78 -9.98 -12.98 -5.75
CA GLU A 78 -9.23 -12.82 -4.50
C GLU A 78 -7.96 -13.69 -4.53
N LYS A 79 -6.80 -13.08 -4.82
CA LYS A 79 -5.51 -13.78 -4.78
C LYS A 79 -4.91 -13.69 -3.38
N ARG A 80 -4.39 -14.81 -2.88
CA ARG A 80 -3.93 -14.95 -1.50
C ARG A 80 -2.47 -15.39 -1.47
N PHE A 81 -1.66 -14.70 -0.69
CA PHE A 81 -0.23 -14.97 -0.54
C PHE A 81 0.11 -15.01 0.95
N ARG A 82 0.83 -16.06 1.36
CA ARG A 82 1.35 -16.21 2.74
C ARG A 82 2.19 -15.01 3.15
N GLU A 83 3.12 -14.63 2.29
CA GLU A 83 3.95 -13.44 2.40
C GLU A 83 3.61 -12.46 1.26
N PHE A 84 4.59 -11.96 0.52
CA PHE A 84 4.38 -11.10 -0.64
C PHE A 84 4.11 -11.88 -1.92
N SER A 85 3.48 -11.23 -2.91
CA SER A 85 3.41 -11.78 -4.27
C SER A 85 4.80 -11.78 -4.90
N ARG A 86 5.08 -12.79 -5.75
CA ARG A 86 6.29 -12.80 -6.59
C ARG A 86 6.23 -11.73 -7.69
N GLU A 87 5.02 -11.37 -8.10
CA GLU A 87 4.78 -10.29 -9.05
C GLU A 87 4.91 -8.94 -8.34
N SER A 88 5.71 -8.03 -8.91
CA SER A 88 5.83 -6.66 -8.43
C SER A 88 4.57 -5.85 -8.80
N ILE A 89 4.31 -4.75 -8.08
CA ILE A 89 3.19 -3.87 -8.42
C ILE A 89 3.30 -3.29 -9.83
N VAL A 90 4.52 -3.00 -10.30
CA VAL A 90 4.74 -2.47 -11.65
C VAL A 90 4.43 -3.54 -12.71
N ASP A 91 4.92 -4.76 -12.51
CA ASP A 91 4.66 -5.86 -13.44
C ASP A 91 3.18 -6.25 -13.44
N TRP A 92 2.53 -6.19 -12.27
CA TRP A 92 1.09 -6.39 -12.14
C TRP A 92 0.30 -5.44 -13.04
N HIS A 93 0.64 -4.14 -13.03
CA HIS A 93 -0.01 -3.13 -13.88
C HIS A 93 0.31 -3.40 -15.35
N ARG A 94 1.57 -3.71 -15.69
CA ARG A 94 2.00 -3.96 -17.08
C ARG A 94 1.23 -5.13 -17.70
N LYS A 95 1.16 -6.28 -17.01
CA LYS A 95 0.45 -7.48 -17.53
C LYS A 95 -1.04 -7.27 -17.74
N ARG A 96 -1.63 -6.25 -17.10
CA ARG A 96 -3.06 -5.93 -17.18
C ARG A 96 -3.35 -4.74 -18.08
N GLY A 97 -2.33 -4.20 -18.76
CA GLY A 97 -2.46 -3.01 -19.62
C GLY A 97 -2.85 -1.76 -18.82
N LEU A 98 -2.41 -1.66 -17.57
CA LEU A 98 -2.70 -0.55 -16.66
C LEU A 98 -1.51 0.40 -16.48
N THR A 99 -0.43 0.21 -17.24
CA THR A 99 0.63 1.19 -17.41
C THR A 99 0.19 2.20 -18.45
N ARG A 100 0.10 3.47 -18.08
CA ARG A 100 -0.10 4.58 -19.02
C ARG A 100 1.16 4.81 -19.85
#